data_AF-A0A0F9DEC7-F1
#
_entry.id   AF-A0A0F9DEC7-F1
#
_cell.length_a   1.000
_cell.length_b   1.000
_cell.length_c   1.000
_cell.angle_alpha   90.00
_cell.angle_beta   90.00
_cell.angle_gamma   90.00
#
_symmetry.space_group_name_H-M   'P 1'
#
loop_
_entity.id
_entity.type
_entity.pdbx_description
1 polymer ?
#
loop_
_entity_poly.entity_id
_entity_poly.type
_entity_poly.pdbx_seq_one_letter_code
_entity_poly.pdbx_strand_id
1 'polypeptide(L)'
;MIREGDVVTIGGRSNWGKTTLALNFCGENINHLPILMGNEYTTRVGDTDEYEPTPRFLNRLDNMDWVEWVNGTGDDKFTLLPVKEDYAEHIVKDRINIIDWINLDANRLYDISKVMADVKAEVGRGVVIPVLQKGEGDLPRGGQFTDDFTDCMLLIDKFTERESMLTIGKVKEYTEPVIGRKFAFGIMQGVKIINFREIVKCNICHGKGWKKGGNANVPCTDCNHTGFVDK
;
A
#
# COMPACT_ATOMS: atom_id res chain seq x y z
N MET A 1 -3.23 13.65 8.68
CA MET A 1 -3.06 14.43 7.42
C MET A 1 -1.69 14.08 6.89
N ILE A 2 -1.54 13.76 5.59
CA ILE A 2 -0.22 13.56 4.97
C ILE A 2 0.34 14.94 4.61
N ARG A 3 1.62 15.17 4.90
CA ARG A 3 2.33 16.44 4.71
C ARG A 3 3.54 16.30 3.78
N GLU A 4 4.04 17.44 3.33
CA GLU A 4 5.33 17.54 2.65
C GLU A 4 6.45 16.91 3.50
N GLY A 5 7.28 16.07 2.89
CA GLY A 5 8.36 15.32 3.53
C GLY A 5 7.92 14.02 4.22
N ASP A 6 6.64 13.67 4.18
CA ASP A 6 6.15 12.44 4.82
C ASP A 6 6.54 11.18 4.05
N VAL A 7 6.78 10.13 4.82
CA VAL A 7 6.87 8.74 4.35
C VAL A 7 5.58 8.00 4.68
N VAL A 8 4.88 7.54 3.65
CA VAL A 8 3.61 6.79 3.76
C VAL A 8 3.82 5.32 3.38
N THR A 9 4.00 4.47 4.38
CA THR A 9 4.29 3.05 4.14
C THR A 9 3.00 2.26 3.93
N ILE A 10 2.93 1.50 2.83
CA ILE A 10 1.87 0.51 2.57
C ILE A 10 2.44 -0.88 2.83
N GLY A 11 2.19 -1.43 4.02
CA GLY A 11 2.60 -2.77 4.40
C GLY A 11 1.48 -3.78 4.22
N GLY A 12 1.77 -5.02 3.84
CA GLY A 12 0.70 -6.03 3.77
C GLY A 12 1.10 -7.37 3.16
N ARG A 13 0.23 -8.37 3.34
CA ARG A 13 0.41 -9.69 2.71
C ARG A 13 0.26 -9.61 1.20
N SER A 14 0.83 -10.58 0.48
CA SER A 14 0.70 -10.64 -0.98
C SER A 14 -0.76 -10.81 -1.40
N ASN A 15 -1.15 -10.20 -2.53
CA ASN A 15 -2.47 -10.32 -3.17
C ASN A 15 -3.69 -9.73 -2.45
N TRP A 16 -3.51 -8.84 -1.46
CA TRP A 16 -4.62 -8.20 -0.74
C TRP A 16 -4.82 -6.70 -1.05
N GLY A 17 -4.24 -6.19 -2.14
CA GLY A 17 -4.55 -4.82 -2.61
C GLY A 17 -3.51 -3.74 -2.32
N LYS A 18 -2.25 -4.11 -2.03
CA LYS A 18 -1.16 -3.13 -1.91
C LYS A 18 -0.97 -2.31 -3.19
N THR A 19 -0.77 -3.00 -4.31
CA THR A 19 -0.69 -2.38 -5.64
C THR A 19 -1.93 -1.58 -5.98
N THR A 20 -3.12 -2.07 -5.61
CA THR A 20 -4.37 -1.30 -5.79
C THR A 20 -4.29 0.04 -5.07
N LEU A 21 -3.89 0.06 -3.80
CA LEU A 21 -3.77 1.30 -3.04
C LEU A 21 -2.67 2.20 -3.59
N ALA A 22 -1.51 1.64 -3.99
CA ALA A 22 -0.43 2.40 -4.62
C ALA A 22 -0.87 3.08 -5.93
N LEU A 23 -1.62 2.39 -6.79
CA LEU A 23 -2.17 2.96 -8.01
C LEU A 23 -3.25 4.01 -7.73
N ASN A 24 -4.06 3.85 -6.67
CA ASN A 24 -4.99 4.90 -6.25
C ASN A 24 -4.22 6.14 -5.78
N PHE A 25 -3.14 6.01 -5.00
CA PHE A 25 -2.29 7.16 -4.68
C PHE A 25 -1.72 7.84 -5.93
N CYS A 26 -1.29 7.07 -6.93
CA CYS A 26 -0.83 7.60 -8.21
C CYS A 26 -1.95 8.38 -8.93
N GLY A 27 -3.09 7.72 -9.16
CA GLY A 27 -4.20 8.28 -9.94
C GLY A 27 -4.89 9.46 -9.27
N GLU A 28 -5.16 9.39 -7.97
CA GLU A 28 -5.78 10.50 -7.22
C GLU A 28 -4.87 11.74 -7.13
N ASN A 29 -3.57 11.59 -7.40
CA ASN A 29 -2.61 12.68 -7.40
C ASN A 29 -1.98 12.91 -8.78
N ILE A 30 -2.63 12.48 -9.87
CA ILE A 30 -2.07 12.50 -11.22
C ILE A 30 -1.63 13.91 -11.67
N ASN A 31 -2.33 14.95 -11.22
CA ASN A 31 -2.02 16.34 -11.55
C ASN A 31 -0.73 16.87 -10.86
N HIS A 32 -0.21 16.14 -9.87
CA HIS A 32 1.08 16.43 -9.25
C HIS A 32 2.26 15.75 -9.96
N LEU A 33 1.99 15.09 -11.10
CA LEU A 33 2.95 14.34 -11.86
C LEU A 33 3.64 13.32 -10.94
N PRO A 34 3.01 12.23 -10.50
CA PRO A 34 3.69 11.26 -9.64
C PRO A 34 4.80 10.50 -10.38
N ILE A 35 5.77 10.00 -9.64
CA ILE A 35 6.75 9.02 -10.09
C ILE A 35 6.29 7.65 -9.60
N LEU A 36 6.11 6.70 -10.53
CA LEU A 36 5.72 5.34 -10.24
C LEU A 36 6.88 4.40 -10.55
N MET A 37 7.56 3.94 -9.50
CA MET A 37 8.65 2.99 -9.58
C MET A 37 8.07 1.59 -9.39
N GLY A 38 7.97 0.81 -10.47
CA GLY A 38 7.35 -0.50 -10.40
C GLY A 38 7.97 -1.51 -11.36
N ASN A 39 8.82 -2.38 -10.82
CA ASN A 39 9.49 -3.42 -11.58
C ASN A 39 8.53 -4.42 -12.24
N GLU A 40 7.36 -4.68 -11.63
CA GLU A 40 6.32 -5.56 -12.16
C GLU A 40 5.40 -4.89 -13.18
N TYR A 41 5.53 -3.57 -13.37
CA TYR A 41 4.73 -2.83 -14.35
C TYR A 41 5.36 -2.81 -15.72
N THR A 42 6.65 -3.08 -15.82
CA THR A 42 7.43 -3.01 -17.06
C THR A 42 8.06 -4.35 -17.41
N THR A 43 8.27 -4.60 -18.69
CA THR A 43 9.07 -5.73 -19.20
C THR A 43 10.20 -5.22 -20.08
N ARG A 44 11.31 -5.96 -20.11
CA ARG A 44 12.45 -5.67 -21.00
C ARG A 44 12.07 -6.02 -22.45
N VAL A 45 12.44 -5.16 -23.39
CA VAL A 45 12.18 -5.38 -24.82
C VAL A 45 13.36 -6.14 -25.44
N GLY A 46 13.18 -7.44 -25.68
CA GLY A 46 14.25 -8.31 -26.20
C GLY A 46 15.49 -8.29 -25.31
N ASP A 47 16.67 -8.19 -25.93
CA ASP A 47 17.96 -8.10 -25.24
C ASP A 47 18.42 -6.64 -25.00
N THR A 48 17.57 -5.64 -25.25
CA THR A 48 17.91 -4.22 -25.10
C THR A 48 17.74 -3.72 -23.66
N ASP A 49 18.34 -2.58 -23.29
CA ASP A 49 18.11 -1.96 -21.98
C ASP A 49 16.82 -1.11 -21.93
N GLU A 50 15.95 -1.24 -22.94
CA GLU A 50 14.66 -0.57 -23.01
C GLU A 50 13.58 -1.38 -22.28
N TYR A 51 12.65 -0.64 -21.68
CA TYR A 51 11.52 -1.19 -20.93
C TYR A 51 10.21 -0.64 -21.47
N GLU A 52 9.22 -1.51 -21.62
CA GLU A 52 7.86 -1.14 -22.00
C GLU A 52 6.85 -1.52 -20.91
N PRO A 53 5.74 -0.77 -20.78
CA PRO A 53 4.64 -1.15 -19.89
C PRO A 53 4.07 -2.52 -20.23
N THR A 54 3.80 -3.33 -19.21
CA THR A 54 3.17 -4.64 -19.38
C THR A 54 1.68 -4.49 -19.72
N PRO A 55 1.08 -5.43 -20.48
CA PRO A 55 -0.36 -5.42 -20.75
C PRO A 55 -1.22 -5.46 -19.47
N ARG A 56 -0.73 -6.15 -18.42
CA ARG A 56 -1.42 -6.20 -17.12
C ARG A 56 -1.48 -4.82 -16.46
N PHE A 57 -0.42 -4.03 -16.56
CA PHE A 57 -0.39 -2.68 -16.04
C PHE A 57 -1.28 -1.74 -16.86
N LEU A 58 -1.20 -1.79 -18.20
CA LEU A 58 -2.06 -0.99 -19.07
C LEU A 58 -3.55 -1.25 -18.82
N ASN A 59 -3.95 -2.53 -18.73
CA ASN A 59 -5.32 -2.90 -18.38
C ASN A 59 -5.77 -2.31 -17.03
N ARG A 60 -4.87 -2.13 -16.06
CA ARG A 60 -5.22 -1.48 -14.78
C ARG A 60 -5.48 0.01 -14.96
N LEU A 61 -4.66 0.69 -15.77
CA LEU A 61 -4.86 2.11 -16.09
C LEU A 61 -6.20 2.32 -16.81
N ASP A 62 -6.52 1.47 -17.79
CA ASP A 62 -7.79 1.52 -18.53
C ASP A 62 -9.01 1.31 -17.62
N ASN A 63 -8.88 0.49 -16.58
CA ASN A 63 -9.93 0.26 -15.59
C ASN A 63 -10.07 1.39 -14.56
N MET A 64 -9.12 2.33 -14.51
CA MET A 64 -9.20 3.56 -13.73
C MET A 64 -9.81 4.67 -14.57
N ASP A 65 -11.06 4.47 -15.01
CA ASP A 65 -11.82 5.37 -15.91
C ASP A 65 -12.08 6.78 -15.33
N TRP A 66 -11.82 6.97 -14.03
CA TRP A 66 -11.91 8.24 -13.35
C TRP A 66 -10.59 9.05 -13.36
N VAL A 67 -9.49 8.45 -13.83
CA VAL A 67 -8.17 9.09 -13.89
C VAL A 67 -7.83 9.43 -15.34
N GLU A 68 -7.50 10.70 -15.57
CA GLU A 68 -6.97 11.16 -16.84
C GLU A 68 -5.44 10.94 -16.84
N TRP A 69 -4.98 9.82 -17.41
CA TRP A 69 -3.57 9.40 -17.38
C TRP A 69 -2.66 10.18 -18.33
N VAL A 70 -3.23 10.77 -19.38
CA VAL A 70 -2.50 11.55 -20.38
C VAL A 70 -2.91 13.02 -20.33
N ASN A 71 -2.05 13.89 -20.82
CA ASN A 71 -2.37 15.30 -21.00
C ASN A 71 -3.03 15.54 -22.39
N GLY A 72 -3.39 16.79 -22.67
CA GLY A 72 -3.98 17.17 -23.96
C GLY A 72 -3.07 17.01 -25.19
N THR A 73 -1.78 16.72 -24.99
CA THR A 73 -0.80 16.42 -26.06
C THR A 73 -0.57 14.91 -26.25
N GLY A 74 -1.14 14.07 -25.37
CA GLY A 74 -0.98 12.63 -25.38
C GLY A 74 0.21 12.10 -24.57
N ASP A 75 0.92 12.96 -23.83
CA ASP A 75 2.00 12.53 -22.94
C ASP A 75 1.44 12.09 -21.58
N ASP A 76 2.09 11.10 -20.96
CA ASP A 76 1.71 10.61 -19.64
C ASP A 76 1.84 11.71 -18.57
N LYS A 77 0.82 11.83 -17.72
CA LYS A 77 0.82 12.69 -16.53
C LYS A 77 1.56 12.07 -15.34
N PHE A 78 2.34 11.03 -15.55
CA PHE A 78 3.17 10.39 -14.53
C PHE A 78 4.45 9.88 -15.19
N THR A 79 5.43 9.49 -14.38
CA THR A 79 6.67 8.87 -14.89
C THR A 79 6.75 7.44 -14.39
N LEU A 80 6.77 6.47 -15.31
CA LEU A 80 6.98 5.05 -15.00
C LEU A 80 8.47 4.73 -15.04
N LEU A 81 9.02 4.18 -13.96
CA LEU A 81 10.43 3.79 -13.88
C LEU A 81 10.57 2.29 -13.54
N PRO A 82 11.35 1.52 -14.30
CA PRO A 82 11.58 0.08 -14.07
C PRO A 82 12.64 -0.19 -12.98
N VAL A 83 12.52 0.48 -11.83
CA VAL A 83 13.53 0.46 -10.75
C VAL A 83 13.46 -0.84 -9.95
N LYS A 84 14.64 -1.42 -9.63
CA LYS A 84 14.77 -2.66 -8.83
C LYS A 84 15.66 -2.49 -7.60
N GLU A 85 16.56 -1.53 -7.62
CA GLU A 85 17.52 -1.21 -6.56
C GLU A 85 17.84 0.30 -6.62
N ASP A 86 18.68 0.77 -5.70
CA ASP A 86 19.14 2.17 -5.64
C ASP A 86 18.01 3.21 -5.73
N TYR A 87 16.87 2.89 -5.09
CA TYR A 87 15.63 3.67 -5.16
C TYR A 87 15.82 5.17 -4.87
N ALA A 88 16.76 5.52 -3.98
CA ALA A 88 17.07 6.91 -3.63
C ALA A 88 17.56 7.73 -4.83
N GLU A 89 18.34 7.14 -5.74
CA GLU A 89 18.85 7.84 -6.93
C GLU A 89 17.74 8.19 -7.93
N HIS A 90 16.62 7.49 -7.85
CA HIS A 90 15.46 7.69 -8.71
C HIS A 90 14.40 8.61 -8.10
N ILE A 91 14.56 9.02 -6.84
CA ILE A 91 13.63 9.95 -6.20
C ILE A 91 13.68 11.29 -6.92
N VAL A 92 12.52 11.73 -7.39
CA VAL A 92 12.37 13.10 -7.90
C VAL A 92 11.90 13.98 -6.76
N LYS A 93 12.81 14.86 -6.33
CA LYS A 93 12.58 15.82 -5.26
C LYS A 93 11.31 16.64 -5.47
N ASP A 94 10.61 16.94 -4.36
CA ASP A 94 9.40 17.76 -4.31
C ASP A 94 8.18 17.17 -5.06
N ARG A 95 8.24 15.90 -5.47
CA ARG A 95 7.12 15.15 -6.10
C ARG A 95 6.66 13.98 -5.24
N ILE A 96 5.53 13.39 -5.65
CA ILE A 96 5.04 12.14 -5.07
C ILE A 96 5.79 10.99 -5.74
N ASN A 97 6.51 10.20 -4.93
CA ASN A 97 7.31 9.07 -5.38
C ASN A 97 6.71 7.77 -4.81
N ILE A 98 6.24 6.88 -5.66
CA ILE A 98 5.59 5.62 -5.27
C ILE A 98 6.51 4.47 -5.67
N ILE A 99 6.84 3.59 -4.71
CA ILE A 99 7.72 2.45 -4.94
C ILE A 99 6.94 1.15 -4.71
N ASP A 100 6.45 0.52 -5.79
CA ASP A 100 5.68 -0.74 -5.78
C ASP A 100 6.46 -1.87 -6.47
N TRP A 101 7.25 -2.67 -5.76
CA TRP A 101 7.47 -2.72 -4.32
C TRP A 101 8.96 -2.79 -4.01
N ILE A 102 9.37 -2.40 -2.79
CA ILE A 102 10.76 -2.53 -2.37
C ILE A 102 11.06 -4.01 -2.11
N ASN A 103 11.77 -4.63 -3.05
CA ASN A 103 12.20 -6.02 -2.94
C ASN A 103 13.63 -6.06 -2.39
N LEU A 104 13.77 -6.46 -1.12
CA LEU A 104 15.06 -6.76 -0.51
C LEU A 104 15.22 -8.28 -0.37
N ASP A 105 16.45 -8.73 -0.64
CA ASP A 105 16.85 -10.09 -0.34
C ASP A 105 16.61 -10.41 1.15
N ALA A 106 16.20 -11.63 1.45
CA ALA A 106 15.81 -12.08 2.80
C ALA A 106 16.95 -11.91 3.82
N ASN A 107 18.21 -11.91 3.35
CA ASN A 107 19.40 -11.72 4.19
C ASN A 107 19.73 -10.25 4.46
N ARG A 108 19.00 -9.30 3.87
CA ARG A 108 19.28 -7.85 3.89
C ARG A 108 18.13 -7.04 4.49
N LEU A 109 17.33 -7.64 5.38
CA LEU A 109 16.18 -6.97 5.98
C LEU A 109 16.54 -5.74 6.82
N TYR A 110 17.75 -5.65 7.35
CA TYR A 110 18.25 -4.46 8.05
C TYR A 110 18.52 -3.30 7.09
N ASP A 111 18.77 -3.58 5.80
CA ASP A 111 19.03 -2.55 4.79
C ASP A 111 17.78 -1.73 4.46
N ILE A 112 16.57 -2.23 4.79
CA ILE A 112 15.35 -1.43 4.61
C ILE A 112 15.40 -0.12 5.39
N SER A 113 16.05 -0.11 6.55
CA SER A 113 16.23 1.09 7.37
C SER A 113 17.00 2.16 6.60
N LYS A 114 18.09 1.74 5.94
CA LYS A 114 18.94 2.58 5.12
C LYS A 114 18.20 3.05 3.88
N VAL A 115 17.53 2.15 3.15
CA VAL A 115 16.73 2.53 1.97
C VAL A 115 15.68 3.57 2.35
N MET A 116 14.93 3.35 3.43
CA MET A 116 13.90 4.26 3.91
C MET A 116 14.48 5.62 4.37
N ALA A 117 15.65 5.62 4.99
CA ALA A 117 16.35 6.84 5.37
C ALA A 117 16.83 7.63 4.15
N ASP A 118 17.45 6.95 3.19
CA ASP A 118 18.02 7.54 1.98
C ASP A 118 16.90 8.14 1.11
N VAL A 119 15.81 7.40 0.85
CA VAL A 119 14.66 7.96 0.09
C VAL A 119 14.02 9.15 0.79
N LYS A 120 13.96 9.14 2.13
CA LYS A 120 13.41 10.25 2.92
C LYS A 120 14.32 11.48 2.84
N ALA A 121 15.63 11.29 2.80
CA ALA A 121 16.58 12.39 2.64
C ALA A 121 16.45 13.05 1.25
N GLU A 122 16.18 12.26 0.20
CA GLU A 122 16.10 12.74 -1.18
C GLU A 122 14.75 13.38 -1.55
N VAL A 123 13.66 13.02 -0.89
CA VAL A 123 12.29 13.43 -1.29
C VAL A 123 12.04 14.94 -1.19
N GLY A 124 12.79 15.67 -0.35
CA GLY A 124 12.58 17.10 -0.12
C GLY A 124 11.21 17.40 0.47
N ARG A 125 10.43 18.28 -0.19
CA ARG A 125 9.04 18.61 0.16
C ARG A 125 8.03 17.64 -0.45
N GLY A 126 8.49 16.63 -1.17
CA GLY A 126 7.64 15.62 -1.79
C GLY A 126 7.10 14.62 -0.77
N VAL A 127 6.45 13.57 -1.25
CA VAL A 127 5.98 12.45 -0.42
C VAL A 127 6.52 11.17 -1.01
N VAL A 128 6.98 10.23 -0.18
CA VAL A 128 7.39 8.90 -0.64
C VAL A 128 6.45 7.84 -0.10
N ILE A 129 6.03 6.93 -0.98
CA ILE A 129 5.05 5.88 -0.71
C ILE A 129 5.68 4.52 -1.00
N PRO A 130 6.46 3.97 -0.06
CA PRO A 130 7.04 2.64 -0.22
C PRO A 130 6.00 1.55 0.06
N VAL A 131 5.89 0.60 -0.86
CA VAL A 131 5.09 -0.61 -0.70
C VAL A 131 5.99 -1.74 -0.21
N LEU A 132 5.61 -2.33 0.93
CA LEU A 132 6.37 -3.37 1.61
C LEU A 132 5.53 -4.63 1.81
N GLN A 133 6.17 -5.79 1.67
CA GLN A 133 5.58 -7.04 2.15
C GLN A 133 5.51 -7.03 3.68
N LYS A 134 4.51 -7.70 4.27
CA LYS A 134 4.40 -7.87 5.72
C LYS A 134 5.23 -9.06 6.18
N GLY A 135 5.94 -8.93 7.31
CA GLY A 135 6.62 -10.05 7.98
C GLY A 135 5.64 -10.93 8.77
N GLU A 136 6.15 -11.81 9.63
CA GLU A 136 5.32 -12.43 10.67
C GLU A 136 5.00 -11.38 11.76
N GLY A 137 3.72 -11.15 12.06
CA GLY A 137 3.28 -10.17 13.06
C GLY A 137 2.47 -9.01 12.46
N ASP A 138 2.34 -7.89 13.18
CA ASP A 138 1.54 -6.71 12.78
C ASP A 138 2.33 -5.60 12.09
N LEU A 139 3.63 -5.81 11.82
CA LEU A 139 4.50 -4.80 11.21
C LEU A 139 4.90 -5.17 9.76
N PRO A 140 5.14 -4.16 8.89
CA PRO A 140 5.76 -4.38 7.60
C PRO A 140 7.15 -5.04 7.75
N ARG A 141 7.63 -5.70 6.69
CA ARG A 141 8.98 -6.24 6.63
C ARG A 141 9.99 -5.12 6.92
N GLY A 142 10.92 -5.39 7.84
CA GLY A 142 11.80 -4.38 8.46
C GLY A 142 11.45 -4.03 9.92
N GLY A 143 10.24 -4.36 10.37
CA GLY A 143 9.85 -4.22 11.78
C GLY A 143 9.98 -2.78 12.27
N GLN A 144 10.60 -2.61 13.44
CA GLN A 144 10.77 -1.30 14.08
C GLN A 144 11.59 -0.32 13.23
N PHE A 145 12.53 -0.81 12.43
CA PHE A 145 13.36 0.07 11.59
C PHE A 145 12.57 0.77 10.49
N THR A 146 11.58 0.10 9.91
CA THR A 146 10.65 0.73 8.96
C THR A 146 9.74 1.73 9.68
N ASP A 147 9.34 1.40 10.90
CA ASP A 147 8.46 2.25 11.69
C ASP A 147 9.09 3.62 11.97
N ASP A 148 10.37 3.67 12.38
CA ASP A 148 11.05 4.91 12.76
C ASP A 148 11.05 5.99 11.66
N PHE A 149 11.13 5.57 10.39
CA PHE A 149 11.10 6.50 9.24
C PHE A 149 9.70 6.78 8.71
N THR A 150 8.72 5.95 9.06
CA THR A 150 7.34 6.04 8.58
C THR A 150 6.56 7.10 9.37
N ASP A 151 5.96 8.07 8.67
CA ASP A 151 5.09 9.09 9.27
C ASP A 151 3.62 8.66 9.24
N CYS A 152 3.21 7.88 8.22
CA CYS A 152 1.89 7.25 8.12
C CYS A 152 2.02 5.79 7.68
N MET A 153 1.42 4.85 8.41
CA MET A 153 1.47 3.42 8.11
C MET A 153 0.08 2.86 7.82
N LEU A 154 -0.07 2.29 6.64
CA LEU A 154 -1.26 1.61 6.17
C LEU A 154 -0.96 0.12 6.05
N LEU A 155 -1.67 -0.70 6.82
CA LEU A 155 -1.47 -2.15 6.88
C LEU A 155 -2.62 -2.88 6.23
N ILE A 156 -2.31 -3.76 5.27
CA ILE A 156 -3.30 -4.51 4.50
C ILE A 156 -3.18 -6.00 4.80
N ASP A 157 -4.26 -6.57 5.32
CA ASP A 157 -4.42 -7.99 5.60
C ASP A 157 -5.65 -8.56 4.88
N LYS A 158 -5.74 -9.89 4.83
CA LYS A 158 -6.97 -10.58 4.44
C LYS A 158 -8.08 -10.28 5.45
N PHE A 159 -9.26 -9.90 4.98
CA PHE A 159 -10.46 -9.83 5.83
C PHE A 159 -11.37 -11.03 5.59
N THR A 160 -11.77 -11.23 4.33
CA THR A 160 -12.56 -12.38 3.86
C THR A 160 -11.93 -12.94 2.58
N GLU A 161 -12.57 -13.89 1.91
CA GLU A 161 -12.12 -14.33 0.58
C GLU A 161 -12.25 -13.25 -0.50
N ARG A 162 -13.07 -12.21 -0.26
CA ARG A 162 -13.39 -11.17 -1.25
C ARG A 162 -13.00 -9.76 -0.82
N GLU A 163 -12.62 -9.59 0.44
CA GLU A 163 -12.32 -8.29 1.04
C GLU A 163 -11.00 -8.30 1.77
N SER A 164 -10.36 -7.15 1.76
CA SER A 164 -9.16 -6.82 2.50
C SER A 164 -9.49 -5.98 3.72
N MET A 165 -8.66 -6.07 4.75
CA MET A 165 -8.71 -5.24 5.95
C MET A 165 -7.55 -4.25 5.89
N LEU A 166 -7.86 -2.97 5.81
CA LEU A 166 -6.93 -1.87 6.00
C LEU A 166 -6.90 -1.48 7.49
N THR A 167 -5.73 -1.46 8.11
CA THR A 167 -5.51 -0.94 9.46
C THR A 167 -4.61 0.30 9.38
N ILE A 168 -5.01 1.38 10.05
CA ILE A 168 -4.14 2.53 10.26
C ILE A 168 -3.16 2.17 11.38
N GLY A 169 -1.93 1.80 11.03
CA GLY A 169 -0.92 1.32 11.98
C GLY A 169 -0.22 2.46 12.75
N LYS A 170 0.05 3.56 12.06
CA LYS A 170 0.76 4.72 12.60
C LYS A 170 0.31 5.97 11.88
N VAL A 171 0.18 7.06 12.63
CA VAL A 171 0.03 8.42 12.10
C VAL A 171 0.78 9.33 13.04
N LYS A 172 1.81 10.03 12.55
CA LYS A 172 2.64 10.92 13.36
C LYS A 172 1.88 12.16 13.83
N GLU A 173 0.99 12.68 12.98
CA GLU A 173 0.17 13.86 13.27
C GLU A 173 -1.31 13.63 12.96
N TYR A 174 -2.14 13.71 14.00
CA TYR A 174 -3.58 13.54 13.91
C TYR A 174 -4.32 14.46 14.89
N THR A 175 -5.51 14.90 14.51
CA THR A 175 -6.40 15.76 15.33
C THR A 175 -7.40 14.95 16.15
N GLU A 176 -7.59 13.68 15.81
CA GLU A 176 -8.50 12.75 16.49
C GLU A 176 -7.91 11.33 16.48
N PRO A 177 -8.30 10.44 17.41
CA PRO A 177 -7.78 9.07 17.46
C PRO A 177 -8.07 8.29 16.17
N VAL A 178 -7.05 8.10 15.34
CA VAL A 178 -7.13 7.35 14.07
C VAL A 178 -6.34 6.04 14.08
N ILE A 179 -5.31 5.95 14.92
CA ILE A 179 -4.44 4.77 15.02
C ILE A 179 -5.26 3.57 15.50
N GLY A 180 -5.11 2.43 14.83
CA GLY A 180 -5.82 1.19 15.12
C GLY A 180 -7.22 1.11 14.51
N ARG A 181 -7.73 2.18 13.86
CA ARG A 181 -8.97 2.09 13.08
C ARG A 181 -8.78 1.12 11.91
N LYS A 182 -9.83 0.34 11.64
CA LYS A 182 -9.83 -0.72 10.64
C LYS A 182 -10.96 -0.52 9.66
N PHE A 183 -10.68 -0.81 8.40
CA PHE A 183 -11.64 -0.68 7.31
C PHE A 183 -11.64 -1.95 6.48
N ALA A 184 -12.82 -2.43 6.11
CA ALA A 184 -12.97 -3.48 5.11
C ALA A 184 -13.17 -2.84 3.73
N PHE A 185 -12.60 -3.45 2.70
CA PHE A 185 -12.83 -3.05 1.31
C PHE A 185 -12.68 -4.22 0.35
N GLY A 186 -13.45 -4.22 -0.74
CA GLY A 186 -13.28 -5.10 -1.88
C GLY A 186 -12.49 -4.42 -3.00
N ILE A 187 -12.01 -5.20 -3.96
CA ILE A 187 -11.29 -4.72 -5.14
C ILE A 187 -12.03 -5.18 -6.39
N MET A 188 -12.45 -4.23 -7.23
CA MET A 188 -13.04 -4.49 -8.54
C MET A 188 -12.06 -4.14 -9.64
N GLN A 189 -11.96 -4.99 -10.67
CA GLN A 189 -11.06 -4.81 -11.82
C GLN A 189 -9.58 -4.57 -11.44
N GLY A 190 -9.15 -5.02 -10.26
CA GLY A 190 -7.78 -4.89 -9.77
C GLY A 190 -7.36 -3.50 -9.28
N VAL A 191 -8.20 -2.48 -9.45
CA VAL A 191 -7.85 -1.07 -9.15
C VAL A 191 -8.92 -0.31 -8.36
N LYS A 192 -10.19 -0.68 -8.50
CA LYS A 192 -11.29 0.07 -7.89
C LYS A 192 -11.59 -0.43 -6.49
N ILE A 193 -11.45 0.44 -5.50
CA ILE A 193 -11.83 0.17 -4.12
C ILE A 193 -13.36 0.25 -4.01
N ILE A 194 -13.99 -0.81 -3.52
CA ILE A 194 -15.45 -0.91 -3.34
C ILE A 194 -15.79 -1.34 -1.92
N ASN A 195 -17.03 -1.11 -1.48
CA ASN A 195 -17.54 -1.52 -0.16
C ASN A 195 -16.67 -1.05 1.03
N PHE A 196 -16.04 0.13 0.89
CA PHE A 196 -15.17 0.70 1.90
C PHE A 196 -15.98 1.10 3.14
N ARG A 197 -15.71 0.46 4.28
CA ARG A 197 -16.46 0.70 5.53
C ARG A 197 -15.59 0.46 6.76
N GLU A 198 -15.84 1.20 7.83
CA GLU A 198 -15.15 0.98 9.10
C GLU A 198 -15.66 -0.30 9.78
N ILE A 199 -14.74 -1.13 10.26
CA ILE A 199 -15.03 -2.36 10.99
C ILE A 199 -14.44 -2.29 12.40
N VAL A 200 -15.17 -2.82 13.37
CA VAL A 200 -14.77 -2.87 14.78
C VAL A 200 -14.75 -4.30 15.28
N LYS A 201 -13.99 -4.58 16.35
CA LYS A 201 -13.96 -5.91 16.95
C LYS A 201 -15.37 -6.29 17.39
N CYS A 202 -15.80 -7.49 17.02
CA CYS A 202 -17.06 -8.04 17.48
C CYS A 202 -17.09 -8.10 19.01
N ASN A 203 -18.12 -7.53 19.63
CA ASN A 203 -18.30 -7.51 21.09
C ASN A 203 -18.54 -8.90 21.69
N ILE A 204 -19.01 -9.88 20.91
CA ILE A 204 -19.29 -11.24 21.38
C ILE A 204 -18.03 -12.10 21.41
N CYS A 205 -17.21 -12.08 20.35
CA CYS A 205 -16.00 -12.90 20.26
C CYS A 205 -14.70 -12.13 20.53
N HIS A 206 -14.77 -10.82 20.75
CA HIS A 206 -13.63 -9.93 20.99
C HIS A 206 -12.53 -10.02 19.92
N GLY A 207 -12.91 -10.13 18.64
CA GLY A 207 -11.94 -10.24 17.54
C GLY A 207 -11.45 -11.65 17.22
N LYS A 208 -11.87 -12.67 17.98
CA LYS A 208 -11.36 -14.04 17.81
C LYS A 208 -12.03 -14.80 16.67
N GLY A 209 -13.21 -14.37 16.23
CA GLY A 209 -14.07 -15.11 15.29
C GLY A 209 -14.77 -16.33 15.90
N TRP A 210 -14.38 -16.75 17.11
CA TRP A 210 -14.95 -17.88 17.84
C TRP A 210 -15.41 -17.44 19.24
N LYS A 211 -16.51 -18.01 19.73
CA LYS A 211 -17.00 -17.83 21.11
C LYS A 211 -16.96 -19.16 21.87
N LYS A 212 -16.86 -19.09 23.20
CA LYS A 212 -16.96 -20.29 24.04
C LYS A 212 -18.41 -20.76 24.09
N GLY A 213 -18.65 -22.01 23.73
CA GLY A 213 -19.90 -22.73 23.93
C GLY A 213 -19.62 -23.96 24.79
N GLY A 214 -19.76 -23.83 26.11
CA GLY A 214 -19.34 -24.87 27.06
C GLY A 214 -17.84 -25.17 26.96
N ASN A 215 -17.49 -26.43 26.69
CA ASN A 215 -16.10 -26.90 26.52
C ASN A 215 -15.59 -26.78 25.07
N ALA A 216 -16.38 -26.22 24.14
CA ALA A 216 -16.02 -26.09 22.73
C ALA A 216 -15.89 -24.62 22.30
N ASN A 217 -15.07 -24.38 21.27
CA ASN A 217 -15.06 -23.13 20.53
C ASN A 217 -16.07 -23.26 19.38
N VAL A 218 -17.10 -22.42 19.39
CA VAL A 218 -18.11 -22.37 18.33
C VAL A 218 -17.89 -21.12 17.47
N PRO A 219 -18.07 -21.18 16.14
CA PRO A 219 -17.95 -20.00 15.29
C PRO A 219 -18.88 -18.90 15.78
N CYS A 220 -18.39 -17.67 15.79
CA CYS A 220 -19.21 -16.52 16.18
C CYS A 220 -20.11 -16.14 15.01
N THR A 221 -21.40 -16.45 15.14
CA THR A 221 -22.47 -16.12 14.19
C THR A 221 -22.63 -14.61 14.02
N ASP A 222 -22.41 -13.84 15.08
CA ASP A 222 -22.63 -12.39 15.09
C ASP A 222 -21.64 -11.62 14.19
N CYS A 223 -20.46 -12.19 13.94
CA CYS A 223 -19.46 -11.62 13.03
C CYS A 223 -19.17 -12.51 11.82
N ASN A 224 -20.00 -13.54 11.60
CA ASN A 224 -19.77 -14.55 10.56
C ASN A 224 -18.33 -15.08 10.56
N HIS A 225 -17.80 -15.38 11.76
CA HIS A 225 -16.45 -15.92 11.97
C HIS A 225 -15.28 -14.99 11.57
N THR A 226 -15.54 -13.76 11.13
CA THR A 226 -14.47 -12.81 10.75
C THR A 226 -13.76 -12.18 11.95
N GLY A 227 -14.43 -12.15 13.11
CA GLY A 227 -13.96 -11.45 14.31
C GLY A 227 -14.34 -9.96 14.35
N PHE A 228 -14.82 -9.39 13.26
CA PHE A 228 -15.18 -7.96 13.16
C PHE A 228 -16.62 -7.78 12.69
N VAL A 229 -17.21 -6.64 13.03
CA VAL A 229 -18.53 -6.21 12.55
C VAL A 229 -18.44 -4.79 12.02
N ASP A 230 -19.35 -4.43 11.14
CA ASP A 230 -19.47 -3.06 10.66
C ASP A 230 -19.83 -2.12 11.82
N LYS A 231 -19.23 -0.94 11.84
CA LYS A 231 -19.42 0.07 12.89
C LYS A 231 -20.72 0.85 12.73
#